data_AF-A0A3N7CHC9-F1
#
_entry.id   AF-A0A3N7CHC9-F1
#
_cell.length_a   1.000
_cell.length_b   1.000
_cell.length_c   1.000
_cell.angle_alpha   90.00
_cell.angle_beta   90.00
_cell.angle_gamma   90.00
#
_symmetry.space_group_name_H-M   'P 1'
#
loop_
_entity.id
_entity.type
_entity.pdbx_description
1 polymer ?
#
loop_
_entity_poly.entity_id
_entity_poly.type
_entity_poly.pdbx_seq_one_letter_code
_entity_poly.pdbx_strand_id
1 'polypeptide(L)'
;MINKYFAIFLLGFISIILYACGKKTDKERAIALVEKQYENSSQKLNFEQATLDSLYHISPKAYADSIAKGHELDSTLAVLETEIEHFSQAESDSVGLISAKLTKERYSLLELAKTKPKFIGWKLSGVTKAGDIAASLSFNFDQGISKIVP
;
A
#
# COMPACT_ATOMS: atom_id res chain seq x y z
N MET A 1 10.18 -48.50 36.15
CA MET A 1 9.41 -47.42 36.82
C MET A 1 9.77 -46.13 36.10
N ILE A 2 8.95 -45.67 35.14
CA ILE A 2 9.20 -44.39 34.47
C ILE A 2 9.07 -43.29 35.52
N ASN A 3 10.17 -42.57 35.73
CA ASN A 3 10.25 -41.56 36.78
C ASN A 3 9.22 -40.47 36.46
N LYS A 4 8.26 -40.21 37.35
CA LYS A 4 7.12 -39.30 37.08
C LYS A 4 7.57 -37.91 36.65
N TYR A 5 8.75 -37.48 37.09
CA TYR A 5 9.41 -36.24 36.69
C TYR A 5 9.82 -36.19 35.21
N PHE A 6 10.22 -37.33 34.63
CA PHE A 6 10.60 -37.43 33.22
C PHE A 6 9.40 -37.28 32.29
N ALA A 7 8.25 -37.86 32.66
CA ALA A 7 7.00 -37.71 31.91
C ALA A 7 6.50 -36.26 31.90
N ILE A 8 6.63 -35.54 33.02
CA ILE A 8 6.24 -34.12 33.13
C ILE A 8 7.15 -33.23 32.27
N PHE A 9 8.47 -33.48 32.30
CA PHE A 9 9.43 -32.75 31.46
C PHE A 9 9.18 -32.99 29.96
N LEU A 10 8.88 -34.23 29.58
CA LEU A 10 8.58 -34.60 28.19
C LEU A 10 7.31 -33.92 27.68
N LEU A 11 6.26 -33.86 28.53
CA LEU A 11 4.99 -33.21 28.18
C LEU A 11 5.17 -31.69 28.02
N GLY A 12 5.96 -31.06 28.89
CA GLY A 12 6.30 -29.64 28.78
C GLY A 12 7.09 -29.33 27.50
N PHE A 13 8.02 -30.21 27.11
CA PHE A 13 8.81 -30.05 25.89
C PHE A 13 7.96 -30.19 24.62
N ILE A 14 7.03 -31.16 24.60
CA ILE A 14 6.08 -31.35 23.48
C ILE A 14 5.13 -30.15 23.36
N SER A 15 4.64 -29.58 24.47
CA SER A 15 3.79 -28.38 24.45
C SER A 15 4.51 -27.15 23.88
N ILE A 16 5.82 -26.99 24.14
CA ILE A 16 6.62 -25.89 23.57
C ILE A 16 6.82 -26.08 22.06
N ILE A 17 7.07 -27.31 21.61
CA ILE A 17 7.21 -27.63 20.18
C ILE A 17 5.89 -27.40 19.41
N LEU A 18 4.74 -27.72 20.02
CA LEU A 18 3.43 -27.49 19.42
C LEU A 18 3.03 -26.01 19.37
N TYR A 19 3.48 -25.20 20.33
CA TYR A 19 3.30 -23.74 20.32
C TYR A 19 4.14 -23.02 19.26
N ALA A 20 5.25 -23.62 18.83
CA ALA A 20 6.13 -23.10 17.79
C ALA A 20 5.58 -23.27 16.36
N CYS A 21 4.32 -23.75 16.20
CA CYS A 21 3.56 -23.61 14.96
C CYS A 21 3.15 -22.14 14.75
N GLY A 22 4.16 -21.27 14.62
CA GLY A 22 3.99 -19.87 14.28
C GLY A 22 3.37 -19.78 12.90
N LYS A 23 2.24 -19.08 12.78
CA LYS A 23 1.70 -18.73 11.46
C LYS A 23 2.79 -17.94 10.71
N LYS A 24 3.14 -18.40 9.51
CA LYS A 24 4.05 -17.67 8.64
C LYS A 24 3.56 -16.24 8.45
N THR A 25 4.49 -15.28 8.50
CA THR A 25 4.18 -13.89 8.18
C THR A 25 3.76 -13.77 6.71
N ASP A 26 3.01 -12.73 6.37
CA ASP A 26 2.60 -12.49 4.99
C ASP A 26 3.81 -12.35 4.05
N LYS A 27 4.92 -11.75 4.52
CA LYS A 27 6.18 -11.68 3.79
C LYS A 27 6.77 -13.07 3.54
N GLU A 28 6.80 -13.93 4.55
CA GLU A 28 7.27 -15.32 4.40
C GLU A 28 6.39 -16.14 3.45
N ARG A 29 5.07 -15.92 3.47
CA ARG A 29 4.14 -16.55 2.53
C ARG A 29 4.40 -16.10 1.09
N ALA A 30 4.63 -14.80 0.88
CA ALA A 30 4.96 -14.23 -0.42
C ALA A 30 6.30 -14.76 -0.96
N ILE A 31 7.33 -14.80 -0.11
CA ILE A 31 8.64 -15.37 -0.44
C ILE A 31 8.49 -16.84 -0.84
N ALA A 32 7.79 -17.65 -0.05
CA ALA A 32 7.60 -19.07 -0.34
C ALA A 32 6.89 -19.34 -1.67
N LEU A 33 5.93 -18.48 -2.06
CA LEU A 33 5.28 -18.57 -3.38
C LEU A 33 6.25 -18.28 -4.52
N VAL A 34 7.13 -17.27 -4.35
CA VAL A 34 8.15 -16.94 -5.34
C VAL A 34 9.21 -18.03 -5.42
N GLU A 35 9.71 -18.51 -4.28
CA GLU A 35 10.68 -19.62 -4.24
C GLU A 35 10.13 -20.85 -4.96
N LYS A 36 8.86 -21.22 -4.72
CA LYS A 36 8.20 -22.33 -5.40
C LYS A 36 8.10 -22.13 -6.92
N GLN A 37 7.85 -20.90 -7.37
CA GLN A 37 7.81 -20.57 -8.80
C GLN A 37 9.20 -20.73 -9.47
N TYR A 38 10.28 -20.53 -8.71
CA TYR A 38 11.66 -20.59 -9.19
C TYR A 38 12.40 -21.87 -8.78
N GLU A 39 11.74 -22.84 -8.15
CA GLU A 39 12.36 -24.07 -7.63
C GLU A 39 13.08 -24.87 -8.72
N ASN A 40 12.53 -24.88 -9.93
CA ASN A 40 13.12 -25.54 -11.11
C ASN A 40 13.98 -24.60 -11.97
N SER A 41 14.18 -23.35 -11.56
CA SER A 41 15.02 -22.39 -12.27
C SER A 41 16.48 -22.58 -11.89
N SER A 42 17.39 -22.41 -12.85
CA SER A 42 18.82 -22.27 -12.57
C SER A 42 19.16 -20.97 -11.83
N GLN A 43 18.21 -20.03 -11.78
CA GLN A 43 18.37 -18.72 -11.17
C GLN A 43 17.96 -18.75 -9.70
N LYS A 44 18.93 -18.70 -8.79
CA LYS A 44 18.67 -18.50 -7.36
C LYS A 44 18.28 -17.05 -7.08
N LEU A 45 17.32 -16.86 -6.18
CA LEU A 45 16.86 -15.54 -5.74
C LEU A 45 17.39 -15.24 -4.33
N ASN A 46 17.59 -13.96 -4.04
CA ASN A 46 17.92 -13.45 -2.71
C ASN A 46 16.81 -12.48 -2.25
N PHE A 47 16.33 -12.68 -1.02
CA PHE A 47 15.23 -11.94 -0.41
C PHE A 47 15.66 -11.11 0.81
N GLU A 48 16.96 -10.97 1.07
CA GLU A 48 17.50 -10.25 2.24
C GLU A 48 16.97 -8.82 2.34
N GLN A 49 16.95 -8.11 1.21
CA GLN A 49 16.45 -6.75 1.09
C GLN A 49 14.97 -6.69 0.68
N ALA A 50 14.25 -7.82 0.68
CA ALA A 50 12.89 -7.85 0.19
C ALA A 50 11.92 -7.14 1.14
N THR A 51 11.04 -6.30 0.61
CA THR A 51 9.96 -5.64 1.38
C THR A 51 8.61 -6.08 0.85
N LEU A 52 7.63 -6.23 1.75
CA LEU A 52 6.26 -6.50 1.39
C LEU A 52 5.42 -5.26 1.64
N ASP A 53 4.95 -4.65 0.56
CA ASP A 53 4.17 -3.42 0.59
C ASP A 53 2.72 -3.69 0.21
N SER A 54 1.79 -3.02 0.90
CA SER A 54 0.37 -3.07 0.54
C SER A 54 0.11 -2.30 -0.76
N LEU A 55 -0.57 -2.92 -1.71
CA LEU A 55 -1.01 -2.29 -2.94
C LEU A 55 -2.46 -1.81 -2.83
N TYR A 56 -2.69 -0.60 -3.29
CA TYR A 56 -4.00 0.01 -3.40
C TYR A 56 -4.21 0.51 -4.83
N HIS A 57 -5.45 0.54 -5.32
CA HIS A 57 -5.73 1.14 -6.63
C HIS A 57 -5.39 2.65 -6.66
N ILE A 58 -5.44 3.31 -5.49
CA ILE A 58 -5.12 4.71 -5.21
C ILE A 58 -4.54 4.68 -3.81
N SER A 59 -3.37 5.29 -3.64
CA SER A 59 -2.72 5.37 -2.33
C SER A 59 -3.63 6.08 -1.32
N PRO A 60 -3.79 5.55 -0.09
CA PRO A 60 -4.53 6.23 0.97
C PRO A 60 -4.06 7.66 1.23
N LYS A 61 -2.75 7.89 1.10
CA LYS A 61 -2.16 9.22 1.23
C LYS A 61 -2.62 10.16 0.12
N ALA A 62 -2.50 9.73 -1.13
CA ALA A 62 -2.92 10.53 -2.28
C ALA A 62 -4.42 10.87 -2.22
N TYR A 63 -5.24 9.93 -1.75
CA TYR A 63 -6.65 10.19 -1.46
C TYR A 63 -6.84 11.25 -0.38
N ALA A 64 -6.19 11.11 0.78
CA ALA A 64 -6.29 12.08 1.87
C ALA A 64 -5.84 13.49 1.44
N ASP A 65 -4.73 13.58 0.72
CA ASP A 65 -4.20 14.85 0.18
C ASP A 65 -5.20 15.50 -0.79
N SER A 66 -5.89 14.70 -1.60
CA SER A 66 -6.91 15.20 -2.54
C SER A 66 -8.16 15.74 -1.84
N ILE A 67 -8.60 15.09 -0.75
CA ILE A 67 -9.69 15.60 0.10
C ILE A 67 -9.29 16.93 0.74
N ALA A 68 -8.09 16.98 1.33
CA ALA A 68 -7.58 18.20 1.97
C ALA A 68 -7.50 19.36 0.98
N LYS A 69 -6.99 19.11 -0.24
CA LYS A 69 -6.94 20.14 -1.29
C LYS A 69 -8.34 20.60 -1.71
N GLY A 70 -9.31 19.68 -1.78
CA GLY A 70 -10.71 20.04 -2.04
C GLY A 70 -11.26 21.04 -1.02
N HIS A 71 -11.00 20.82 0.27
CA HIS A 71 -11.42 21.75 1.33
C HIS A 71 -10.71 23.10 1.28
N GLU A 72 -9.42 23.12 0.94
CA GLU A 72 -8.66 24.36 0.74
C GLU A 72 -9.24 25.19 -0.42
N LEU A 73 -9.63 24.52 -1.51
CA LEU A 73 -10.27 25.17 -2.65
C LEU A 73 -11.66 25.71 -2.28
N ASP A 74 -12.45 24.97 -1.50
CA ASP A 74 -13.75 25.47 -1.00
C ASP A 74 -13.57 26.77 -0.19
N SER A 75 -12.56 26.82 0.69
CA SER A 75 -12.25 28.03 1.45
C SER A 75 -11.78 29.18 0.57
N THR A 76 -10.96 28.90 -0.44
CA THR A 76 -10.45 29.91 -1.37
C THR A 76 -11.57 30.50 -2.23
N LEU A 77 -12.46 29.64 -2.75
CA LEU A 77 -13.60 30.05 -3.55
C LEU A 77 -14.55 30.95 -2.76
N ALA A 78 -14.84 30.62 -1.50
CA ALA A 78 -15.70 31.44 -0.65
C ALA A 78 -15.11 32.85 -0.40
N VAL A 79 -13.79 32.96 -0.24
CA VAL A 79 -13.11 34.27 -0.11
C VAL A 79 -13.23 35.05 -1.42
N LEU A 80 -12.92 34.42 -2.56
CA LEU A 80 -13.03 35.08 -3.87
C LEU A 80 -14.46 35.56 -4.16
N GLU A 81 -15.48 34.77 -3.81
CA GLU A 81 -16.88 35.15 -3.94
C GLU A 81 -17.24 36.39 -3.09
N THR A 82 -16.65 36.54 -1.92
CA THR A 82 -16.89 37.72 -1.05
C THR A 82 -16.15 38.96 -1.57
N GLU A 83 -14.95 38.77 -2.10
CA GLU A 83 -14.11 39.88 -2.57
C GLU A 83 -14.56 40.41 -3.94
N ILE A 84 -15.15 39.55 -4.81
CA ILE A 84 -15.51 39.92 -6.18
C ILE A 84 -16.50 41.10 -6.25
N GLU A 85 -17.40 41.22 -5.27
CA GLU A 85 -18.39 42.31 -5.19
C GLU A 85 -17.74 43.68 -4.94
N HIS A 86 -16.49 43.72 -4.48
CA HIS A 86 -15.76 44.94 -4.14
C HIS A 86 -14.81 45.40 -5.25
N PHE A 87 -14.69 44.63 -6.33
CA PHE A 87 -13.75 44.92 -7.42
C PHE A 87 -14.36 45.74 -8.55
N SER A 88 -13.50 46.44 -9.30
CA SER A 88 -13.92 47.02 -10.59
C SER A 88 -14.28 45.91 -11.58
N GLN A 89 -15.02 46.23 -12.64
CA GLN A 89 -15.46 45.24 -13.63
C GLN A 89 -14.29 44.41 -14.20
N ALA A 90 -13.17 45.04 -14.56
CA ALA A 90 -12.02 44.35 -15.16
C ALA A 90 -11.33 43.39 -14.17
N GLU A 91 -11.26 43.77 -12.89
CA GLU A 91 -10.73 42.95 -11.82
C GLU A 91 -11.68 41.78 -11.50
N SER A 92 -12.98 42.06 -11.45
CA SER A 92 -14.03 41.05 -11.28
C SER A 92 -13.99 40.00 -12.40
N ASP A 93 -13.87 40.41 -13.67
CA ASP A 93 -13.76 39.47 -14.80
C ASP A 93 -12.54 38.55 -14.67
N SER A 94 -11.41 39.10 -14.21
CA SER A 94 -10.17 38.35 -13.98
C SER A 94 -10.32 37.35 -12.83
N VAL A 95 -10.94 37.77 -11.72
CA VAL A 95 -11.24 36.92 -10.56
C VAL A 95 -12.24 35.82 -10.93
N GLY A 96 -13.22 36.13 -11.77
CA GLY A 96 -14.17 35.16 -12.31
C GLY A 96 -13.49 34.03 -13.09
N LEU A 97 -12.48 34.35 -13.93
CA LEU A 97 -11.71 33.33 -14.64
C LEU A 97 -10.90 32.42 -13.69
N ILE A 98 -10.33 32.99 -12.63
CA ILE A 98 -9.59 32.23 -11.61
C ILE A 98 -10.57 31.32 -10.85
N SER A 99 -11.69 31.87 -10.38
CA SER A 99 -12.74 31.12 -9.67
C SER A 99 -13.27 29.94 -10.51
N ALA A 100 -13.51 30.16 -11.81
CA ALA A 100 -13.92 29.08 -12.72
C ALA A 100 -12.88 27.97 -12.84
N LYS A 101 -11.58 28.32 -12.91
CA LYS A 101 -10.48 27.34 -12.96
C LYS A 101 -10.40 26.52 -11.67
N LEU A 102 -10.46 27.19 -10.51
CA LEU A 102 -10.41 26.54 -9.21
C LEU A 102 -11.63 25.64 -8.98
N THR A 103 -12.81 26.09 -9.41
CA THR A 103 -14.04 25.29 -9.38
C THR A 103 -13.91 24.02 -10.22
N LYS A 104 -13.33 24.11 -11.42
CA LYS A 104 -13.07 22.92 -12.26
C LYS A 104 -12.10 21.95 -11.58
N GLU A 105 -11.04 22.44 -10.96
CA GLU A 105 -10.10 21.63 -10.19
C GLU A 105 -10.80 20.95 -9.00
N ARG A 106 -11.65 21.69 -8.29
CA ARG A 106 -12.46 21.17 -7.20
C ARG A 106 -13.36 20.01 -7.62
N TYR A 107 -14.03 20.12 -8.77
CA TYR A 107 -14.84 19.03 -9.32
C TYR A 107 -13.99 17.80 -9.68
N SER A 108 -12.82 17.99 -10.27
CA SER A 108 -11.89 16.89 -10.57
C SER A 108 -11.50 16.14 -9.28
N LEU A 109 -11.20 16.87 -8.22
CA LEU A 109 -10.88 16.30 -6.90
C LEU A 109 -12.09 15.59 -6.27
N LEU A 110 -13.32 16.08 -6.46
CA LEU A 110 -14.54 15.38 -6.03
C LEU A 110 -14.71 14.03 -6.73
N GLU A 111 -14.46 13.97 -8.04
CA GLU A 111 -14.54 12.70 -8.78
C GLU A 111 -13.46 11.71 -8.29
N LEU A 112 -12.24 12.18 -8.04
CA LEU A 112 -11.20 11.35 -7.45
C LEU A 112 -11.59 10.87 -6.04
N ALA A 113 -12.16 11.75 -5.22
CA ALA A 113 -12.64 11.47 -3.87
C ALA A 113 -13.77 10.43 -3.82
N LYS A 114 -14.56 10.27 -4.88
CA LYS A 114 -15.53 9.16 -4.97
C LYS A 114 -14.85 7.80 -5.04
N THR A 115 -13.62 7.76 -5.55
CA THR A 115 -12.83 6.54 -5.71
C THR A 115 -12.01 6.28 -4.43
N LYS A 116 -12.69 5.78 -3.38
CA LYS A 116 -12.07 5.48 -2.09
C LYS A 116 -10.95 4.44 -2.22
N PRO A 117 -9.81 4.58 -1.50
CA PRO A 117 -8.72 3.62 -1.52
C PRO A 117 -9.22 2.21 -1.27
N LYS A 118 -9.00 1.32 -2.23
CA LYS A 118 -9.26 -0.11 -2.06
C LYS A 118 -7.95 -0.85 -2.08
N PHE A 119 -7.72 -1.62 -1.02
CA PHE A 119 -6.65 -2.59 -0.97
C PHE A 119 -6.86 -3.63 -2.08
N ILE A 120 -5.86 -3.85 -2.93
CA ILE A 120 -5.97 -4.76 -4.09
C ILE A 120 -5.02 -5.96 -3.99
N GLY A 121 -4.01 -5.90 -3.13
CA GLY A 121 -3.02 -6.96 -3.06
C GLY A 121 -1.72 -6.52 -2.42
N TRP A 122 -0.67 -7.29 -2.63
CA TRP A 122 0.64 -7.04 -2.05
C TRP A 122 1.70 -6.96 -3.13
N LYS A 123 2.80 -6.26 -2.85
CA LYS A 123 4.00 -6.24 -3.69
C LYS A 123 5.19 -6.66 -2.87
N LEU A 124 5.86 -7.74 -3.28
CA LEU A 124 7.18 -8.09 -2.79
C LEU A 124 8.21 -7.42 -3.70
N SER A 125 8.93 -6.43 -3.20
CA SER A 125 9.98 -5.72 -3.94
C SER A 125 11.36 -5.99 -3.33
N GLY A 126 12.44 -5.59 -4.00
CA GLY A 126 13.80 -5.78 -3.49
C GLY A 126 14.35 -7.21 -3.59
N VAL A 127 13.72 -8.07 -4.41
CA VAL A 127 14.20 -9.43 -4.66
C VAL A 127 15.32 -9.37 -5.69
N THR A 128 16.49 -9.93 -5.42
CA THR A 128 17.62 -9.92 -6.36
C THR A 128 17.96 -11.31 -6.85
N LYS A 129 18.74 -11.41 -7.93
CA LYS A 129 19.32 -12.69 -8.36
C LYS A 129 20.59 -12.93 -7.54
N ALA A 130 20.82 -14.16 -7.13
CA ALA A 130 22.04 -14.50 -6.40
C ALA A 130 23.27 -14.20 -7.28
N GLY A 131 24.12 -13.27 -6.81
CA GLY A 131 25.30 -12.80 -7.53
C GLY A 131 25.11 -11.52 -8.36
N ASP A 132 23.89 -11.00 -8.47
CA ASP A 132 23.58 -9.83 -9.29
C ASP A 132 22.83 -8.76 -8.47
N ILE A 133 23.52 -7.68 -8.10
CA ILE A 133 22.98 -6.60 -7.27
C ILE A 133 22.20 -5.57 -8.13
N ALA A 134 22.42 -5.55 -9.45
CA ALA A 134 22.00 -4.46 -10.32
C ALA A 134 20.52 -4.48 -10.73
N ALA A 135 19.82 -5.62 -10.63
CA ALA A 135 18.42 -5.73 -11.05
C ALA A 135 17.55 -6.30 -9.92
N SER A 136 16.74 -5.44 -9.30
CA SER A 136 15.71 -5.86 -8.35
C SER A 136 14.42 -6.25 -9.07
N LEU A 137 13.97 -7.47 -8.81
CA LEU A 137 12.70 -8.02 -9.22
C LEU A 137 11.61 -7.59 -8.24
N SER A 138 10.39 -7.54 -8.74
CA SER A 138 9.19 -7.32 -7.93
C SER A 138 8.10 -8.29 -8.35
N PHE A 139 7.31 -8.73 -7.38
CA PHE A 139 6.22 -9.67 -7.58
C PHE A 139 4.95 -9.12 -6.92
N ASN A 140 3.84 -9.13 -7.66
CA ASN A 140 2.54 -8.75 -7.12
C ASN A 140 1.79 -10.01 -6.66
N PHE A 141 0.95 -9.86 -5.65
CA PHE A 141 0.11 -10.93 -5.11
C PHE A 141 -1.32 -10.43 -4.95
N ASP A 142 -2.27 -11.36 -5.00
CA ASP A 142 -3.64 -11.11 -4.60
C ASP A 142 -3.73 -10.74 -3.11
N GLN A 143 -4.88 -10.22 -2.66
CA GLN A 143 -5.11 -9.79 -1.27
C GLN A 143 -4.75 -10.87 -0.24
N GLY A 144 -5.00 -12.14 -0.57
CA GLY A 144 -4.75 -13.27 0.32
C GLY A 144 -3.32 -13.81 0.27
N ILE A 145 -2.44 -13.35 -0.62
CA ILE A 145 -1.13 -13.96 -0.90
C ILE A 145 -1.30 -15.47 -1.16
N SER A 146 -2.24 -15.79 -2.05
CA SER A 146 -2.53 -17.14 -2.52
C SER A 146 -1.83 -17.44 -3.84
N LYS A 147 -1.60 -16.41 -4.67
CA LYS A 147 -0.95 -16.52 -5.96
C LYS A 147 -0.21 -15.25 -6.35
N ILE A 148 0.81 -15.41 -7.18
CA ILE A 148 1.44 -14.30 -7.90
C ILE A 148 0.45 -13.84 -8.98
N VAL A 149 0.26 -12.53 -9.07
CA VAL A 149 -0.59 -11.89 -10.09
C VAL A 149 0.27 -11.02 -11.01
N PRO A 150 -0.19 -10.76 -12.25
CA PRO A 150 0.49 -9.84 -13.17
C PRO A 150 0.73 -8.44 -12.58
#